data_AF-A0A2I0I2Z9-F1
#
_entry.id   AF-A0A2I0I2Z9-F1
#
_cell.length_a   1.000
_cell.length_b   1.000
_cell.length_c   1.000
_cell.angle_alpha   90.00
_cell.angle_beta   90.00
_cell.angle_gamma   90.00
#
_symmetry.space_group_name_H-M   'P 1'
#
loop_
_entity.id
_entity.type
_entity.pdbx_description
1 polymer ?
#
loop_
_entity_poly.entity_id
_entity_poly.type
_entity_poly.pdbx_seq_one_letter_code
_entity_poly.pdbx_strand_id
1 'polypeptide(L)'
;MAFDPIPKEVRKVWDTWNLRGFIILSLSLQTILILFAPFRKRTSNMFMIFLVWSAYLLADWAAAFAVGLISNSQGEDNEPADNGDLLAFWAPFLLVHLGGPDTITAFALEDNALWLRHLIGLLFQVFAAFYVFLQTLPDNKLLVPTILMLLAGIVKYAERTRALYLASLDKYKESMLKEPDPGPNYAKLMDEYASKKEAKLPTRIDMIAEPKKDSAKTTAFDDFPRYLNVIDSVKYAYQFYEIFKGLIVDLIFSFRERNDSRSFFQSRTADDAYNVVLIELNFMYEALYTKVVV
;
A
#
# COMPACT_ATOMS: atom_id res chain seq x y z
N MET A 1 -8.50 -35.94 37.66
CA MET A 1 -7.17 -35.84 37.02
C MET A 1 -7.41 -35.37 35.59
N ALA A 2 -7.02 -34.13 35.28
CA ALA A 2 -7.04 -33.68 33.88
C ALA A 2 -5.96 -34.46 33.13
N PHE A 3 -6.37 -35.19 32.09
CA PHE A 3 -5.44 -35.86 31.19
C PHE A 3 -4.74 -34.76 30.40
N ASP A 4 -3.46 -34.52 30.66
CA ASP A 4 -2.69 -33.54 29.91
C ASP A 4 -2.45 -34.13 28.51
N PRO A 5 -3.07 -33.59 27.44
CA PRO A 5 -3.09 -34.25 26.14
C PRO A 5 -1.73 -34.20 25.42
N ILE A 6 -0.78 -33.41 25.93
CA ILE A 6 0.53 -33.17 25.33
C ILE A 6 1.60 -33.96 26.09
N PRO A 7 2.38 -34.83 25.41
CA PRO A 7 3.49 -35.53 26.04
C PRO A 7 4.53 -34.57 26.63
N LYS A 8 5.07 -34.88 27.82
CA LYS A 8 6.06 -34.03 28.52
C LYS A 8 7.29 -33.69 27.68
N GLU A 9 7.77 -34.64 26.88
CA GLU A 9 8.91 -34.43 25.98
C GLU A 9 8.59 -33.41 24.88
N VAL A 10 7.38 -33.46 24.31
CA VAL A 10 6.92 -32.50 23.29
C VAL A 10 6.81 -31.11 23.89
N ARG A 11 6.28 -30.99 25.11
CA ARG A 11 6.19 -29.73 25.84
C ARG A 11 7.58 -29.13 26.09
N LYS A 12 8.54 -29.93 26.55
CA LYS A 12 9.92 -29.47 26.77
C LYS A 12 10.60 -28.98 25.49
N VAL A 13 10.41 -29.69 24.38
CA VAL A 13 10.94 -29.26 23.07
C VAL A 13 10.27 -27.96 22.62
N TRP A 14 8.95 -27.87 22.75
CA TRP A 14 8.19 -26.67 22.41
C TRP A 14 8.65 -25.45 23.22
N ASP A 15 8.75 -25.57 24.54
CA ASP A 15 9.14 -24.46 25.42
C ASP A 15 10.57 -23.98 25.14
N THR A 16 11.45 -24.87 24.66
CA THR A 16 12.83 -24.52 24.32
C THR A 16 12.94 -23.85 22.94
N TRP A 17 12.16 -24.32 21.96
CA TRP A 17 12.33 -23.94 20.55
C TRP A 17 11.29 -22.98 20.01
N ASN A 18 10.15 -22.80 20.69
CA ASN A 18 9.05 -21.99 20.19
C ASN A 18 9.53 -20.61 19.72
N LEU A 19 10.20 -19.85 20.57
CA LEU A 19 10.64 -18.50 20.26
C LEU A 19 11.63 -18.46 19.09
N ARG A 20 12.68 -19.28 19.16
CA ARG A 20 13.72 -19.35 18.11
C ARG A 20 13.12 -19.79 16.77
N GLY A 21 12.23 -20.78 16.81
CA GLY A 21 11.53 -21.30 15.64
C GLY A 21 10.65 -20.24 15.00
N PHE A 22 9.91 -19.46 15.78
CA PHE A 22 9.06 -18.38 15.27
C PHE A 22 9.86 -17.19 14.72
N ILE A 23 11.01 -16.86 15.30
CA ILE A 23 11.92 -15.84 14.73
C ILE A 23 12.45 -16.29 13.35
N ILE A 24 12.92 -17.54 13.24
CA ILE A 24 13.41 -18.12 11.98
C ILE A 24 12.29 -18.20 10.95
N LEU A 25 11.08 -18.61 11.36
CA LEU A 25 9.90 -18.64 10.51
C LEU A 25 9.57 -17.25 9.99
N SER A 26 9.54 -16.24 10.87
CA SER A 26 9.29 -14.85 10.49
C SER A 26 10.30 -14.35 9.45
N LEU A 27 11.59 -14.58 9.67
CA LEU A 27 12.65 -14.23 8.73
C LEU A 27 12.51 -14.95 7.38
N SER A 28 12.14 -16.23 7.40
CA SER A 28 11.95 -17.05 6.20
C SER A 28 10.78 -16.54 5.37
N LEU A 29 9.66 -16.18 6.01
CA LEU A 29 8.48 -15.61 5.36
C LEU A 29 8.81 -14.26 4.72
N GLN A 30 9.53 -13.39 5.43
CA GLN A 30 9.99 -12.10 4.89
C GLN A 30 10.90 -12.29 3.67
N THR A 31 11.85 -13.22 3.75
CA THR A 31 12.75 -13.54 2.63
C THR A 31 11.96 -14.02 1.41
N ILE A 32 10.97 -14.88 1.62
CA ILE A 32 10.07 -15.33 0.56
C ILE A 32 9.33 -14.14 -0.08
N LEU A 33 8.79 -13.23 0.70
CA LEU A 33 8.07 -12.06 0.18
C LEU A 33 8.99 -11.11 -0.60
N ILE A 34 10.21 -10.88 -0.12
CA ILE A 34 11.20 -10.03 -0.82
C ILE A 34 11.55 -10.64 -2.19
N LEU A 35 11.83 -11.94 -2.23
CA LEU A 35 12.27 -12.59 -3.47
C LEU A 35 11.13 -12.83 -4.44
N PHE A 36 9.97 -13.30 -3.96
CA PHE A 36 8.93 -13.85 -4.84
C PHE A 36 7.78 -12.87 -5.13
N ALA A 37 7.51 -11.86 -4.28
CA ALA A 37 6.41 -10.93 -4.53
C ALA A 37 6.52 -10.14 -5.86
N PRO A 38 7.70 -9.65 -6.30
CA PRO A 38 7.83 -8.89 -7.55
C PRO A 38 7.39 -9.67 -8.79
N PHE A 39 7.56 -11.00 -8.77
CA PHE A 39 7.19 -11.86 -9.89
C PHE A 39 5.67 -12.01 -10.06
N ARG A 40 4.86 -11.62 -9.06
CA ARG A 40 3.40 -11.59 -9.17
C ARG A 40 2.92 -10.79 -10.38
N LYS A 41 3.66 -9.76 -10.79
CA LYS A 41 3.34 -8.95 -11.99
C LYS A 41 3.58 -9.68 -13.31
N ARG A 42 4.41 -10.73 -13.31
CA ARG A 42 4.99 -11.34 -14.53
C ARG A 42 4.60 -12.80 -14.73
N THR A 43 4.03 -13.44 -13.72
CA THR A 43 3.73 -14.88 -13.75
C THR A 43 2.26 -15.12 -13.52
N SER A 44 1.72 -16.11 -14.23
CA SER A 44 0.39 -16.68 -13.95
C SER A 44 0.48 -18.01 -13.19
N ASN A 45 1.67 -18.40 -12.72
CA ASN A 45 1.87 -19.66 -12.02
C ASN A 45 1.16 -19.65 -10.65
N MET A 46 0.11 -20.46 -10.53
CA MET A 46 -0.72 -20.55 -9.33
C MET A 46 0.07 -20.98 -8.09
N PHE A 47 1.05 -21.87 -8.22
CA PHE A 47 1.86 -22.30 -7.08
C PHE A 47 2.67 -21.13 -6.50
N MET A 48 3.21 -20.29 -7.37
CA MET A 48 3.97 -19.12 -6.96
C MET A 48 3.08 -18.07 -6.28
N ILE A 49 1.89 -17.83 -6.84
CA ILE A 49 0.90 -16.93 -6.25
C ILE A 49 0.46 -17.44 -4.87
N PHE A 50 0.19 -18.76 -4.75
CA PHE A 50 -0.17 -19.39 -3.49
C PHE A 50 0.95 -19.29 -2.43
N LEU A 51 2.21 -19.48 -2.84
CA LEU A 51 3.36 -19.34 -1.96
C LEU A 51 3.49 -17.92 -1.42
N VAL A 52 3.38 -16.89 -2.27
CA VAL A 52 3.41 -15.48 -1.85
C VAL A 52 2.22 -15.15 -0.96
N TRP A 53 1.03 -15.61 -1.32
CA TRP A 53 -0.20 -15.42 -0.53
C TRP A 53 -0.07 -16.03 0.88
N SER A 54 0.41 -17.27 0.98
CA SER A 54 0.61 -17.94 2.25
C SER A 54 1.67 -17.23 3.09
N ALA A 55 2.78 -16.81 2.48
CA ALA A 55 3.82 -16.07 3.17
C ALA A 55 3.30 -14.72 3.70
N TYR A 56 2.49 -14.02 2.90
CA TYR A 56 1.89 -12.74 3.24
C TYR A 56 0.96 -12.86 4.46
N LEU A 57 0.09 -13.88 4.48
CA LEU A 57 -0.83 -14.10 5.60
C LEU A 57 -0.12 -14.52 6.90
N LEU A 58 0.93 -15.33 6.79
CA LEU A 58 1.64 -15.85 7.96
C LEU A 58 2.67 -14.88 8.53
N ALA A 59 3.23 -13.96 7.72
CA ALA A 59 4.32 -13.09 8.14
C ALA A 59 3.96 -12.24 9.38
N ASP A 60 2.79 -11.59 9.34
CA ASP A 60 2.34 -10.73 10.45
C ASP A 60 2.01 -11.54 11.70
N TRP A 61 1.38 -12.71 11.51
CA TRP A 61 1.01 -13.60 12.61
C TRP A 61 2.26 -14.15 13.32
N ALA A 62 3.25 -14.63 12.56
CA ALA A 62 4.48 -15.18 13.10
C ALA A 62 5.28 -14.13 13.89
N ALA A 63 5.39 -12.90 13.37
CA ALA A 63 6.09 -11.83 14.05
C ALA A 63 5.36 -11.38 15.33
N ALA A 64 4.04 -11.17 15.27
CA ALA A 64 3.25 -10.80 16.43
C ALA A 64 3.26 -11.88 17.53
N PHE A 65 3.19 -13.15 17.14
CA PHE A 65 3.27 -14.27 18.07
C PHE A 65 4.64 -14.33 18.75
N ALA A 66 5.73 -14.14 18.00
CA ALA A 66 7.08 -14.08 18.55
C ALA A 66 7.25 -12.92 19.54
N VAL A 67 6.73 -11.73 19.25
CA VAL A 67 6.74 -10.59 20.21
C VAL A 67 5.96 -10.94 21.48
N GLY A 68 4.80 -11.61 21.36
CA GLY A 68 4.04 -12.08 22.50
C GLY A 68 4.81 -13.07 23.38
N LEU A 69 5.52 -14.03 22.77
CA LEU A 69 6.38 -14.97 23.50
C LEU A 69 7.53 -14.24 24.22
N ILE A 70 8.17 -13.26 23.58
CA ILE A 70 9.22 -12.44 24.21
C ILE A 70 8.66 -11.73 25.43
N SER A 71 7.51 -11.07 25.29
CA SER A 71 6.88 -10.32 26.39
C SER A 71 6.48 -11.22 27.56
N ASN A 72 6.08 -12.46 27.33
CA ASN A 72 5.74 -13.41 28.40
C ASN A 72 7.01 -13.94 29.10
N SER A 73 8.04 -14.27 28.31
CA SER A 73 9.29 -14.87 28.83
C SER A 73 10.08 -13.96 29.77
N GLN A 74 9.92 -12.63 29.69
CA GLN A 74 10.57 -11.71 30.61
C GLN A 74 9.80 -11.48 31.93
N GLY A 75 8.53 -11.90 32.00
CA GLY A 75 7.69 -11.72 33.19
C GLY A 75 7.72 -12.87 34.20
N GLU A 76 8.16 -14.07 33.81
CA GLU A 76 7.98 -15.29 34.61
C GLU A 76 9.16 -15.69 35.50
N ASP A 77 10.38 -15.17 35.34
CA ASP A 77 11.53 -15.61 36.15
C ASP A 77 12.44 -14.48 36.67
N ASN A 78 12.70 -14.51 37.99
CA ASN A 78 13.70 -13.70 38.71
C ASN A 78 15.15 -14.20 38.48
N GLU A 79 15.39 -15.06 37.49
CA GLU A 79 16.75 -15.40 37.07
C GLU A 79 17.17 -14.48 35.92
N PRO A 80 18.39 -13.90 35.96
CA PRO A 80 18.86 -13.06 34.88
C PRO A 80 18.98 -13.93 33.64
N ALA A 81 18.00 -13.83 32.73
CA ALA A 81 18.10 -14.48 31.45
C ALA A 81 19.40 -14.00 30.79
N ASP A 82 20.35 -14.91 30.61
CA ASP A 82 21.66 -14.66 29.96
C ASP A 82 21.49 -14.05 28.54
N ASN A 83 20.26 -14.04 28.02
CA ASN A 83 19.85 -13.50 26.72
C ASN A 83 18.83 -12.34 26.80
N GLY A 84 18.58 -11.72 27.97
CA GLY A 84 17.61 -10.62 28.11
C GLY A 84 17.84 -9.47 27.13
N ASP A 85 19.11 -9.05 26.99
CA ASP A 85 19.55 -8.03 26.02
C ASP A 85 19.22 -8.41 24.58
N LEU A 86 19.41 -9.70 24.24
CA LEU A 86 19.15 -10.23 22.90
C LEU A 86 17.65 -10.26 22.61
N LEU A 87 16.82 -10.63 23.59
CA LEU A 87 15.35 -10.59 23.48
C LEU A 87 14.84 -9.15 23.30
N ALA A 88 15.41 -8.19 24.03
CA ALA A 88 15.11 -6.79 23.86
C ALA A 88 15.51 -6.24 22.49
N PHE A 89 16.54 -6.79 21.84
CA PHE A 89 16.85 -6.49 20.45
C PHE A 89 15.87 -7.15 19.46
N TRP A 90 15.50 -8.42 19.69
CA TRP A 90 14.61 -9.17 18.79
C TRP A 90 13.19 -8.60 18.71
N ALA A 91 12.65 -8.03 19.79
CA ALA A 91 11.31 -7.45 19.76
C ALA A 91 11.18 -6.28 18.75
N PRO A 92 12.04 -5.25 18.78
CA PRO A 92 12.15 -4.24 17.72
C PRO A 92 12.47 -4.79 16.34
N PHE A 93 13.29 -5.84 16.24
CA PHE A 93 13.57 -6.48 14.96
C PHE A 93 12.31 -7.11 14.34
N LEU A 94 11.47 -7.76 15.15
CA LEU A 94 10.18 -8.29 14.71
C LEU A 94 9.20 -7.17 14.35
N LEU A 95 9.33 -5.99 14.96
CA LEU A 95 8.57 -4.80 14.56
C LEU A 95 8.94 -4.37 13.13
N VAL A 96 10.22 -4.46 12.73
CA VAL A 96 10.63 -4.24 11.33
C VAL A 96 9.97 -5.25 10.40
N HIS A 97 9.89 -6.52 10.79
CA HIS A 97 9.19 -7.55 10.02
C HIS A 97 7.70 -7.25 9.85
N LEU A 98 7.03 -6.76 10.91
CA LEU A 98 5.64 -6.32 10.81
C LEU A 98 5.46 -5.12 9.88
N GLY A 99 6.50 -4.31 9.70
CA GLY A 99 6.55 -3.31 8.64
C GLY A 99 6.50 -3.90 7.24
N GLY A 100 6.87 -5.16 7.04
CA GLY A 100 6.83 -5.86 5.75
C GLY A 100 7.81 -5.30 4.71
N PRO A 101 8.05 -6.03 3.63
CA PRO A 101 8.99 -5.61 2.60
C PRO A 101 8.37 -4.55 1.68
N ASP A 102 9.22 -3.74 1.04
CA ASP A 102 8.75 -2.66 0.17
C ASP A 102 8.16 -3.19 -1.16
N THR A 103 8.41 -4.46 -1.47
CA THR A 103 7.92 -5.17 -2.66
C THR A 103 6.43 -5.51 -2.62
N ILE A 104 5.83 -5.59 -1.43
CA ILE A 104 4.42 -5.92 -1.25
C ILE A 104 3.86 -5.34 0.05
N THR A 105 2.90 -4.42 -0.08
CA THR A 105 2.13 -3.87 1.06
C THR A 105 0.78 -4.55 1.19
N ALA A 106 0.15 -4.83 0.06
CA ALA A 106 -1.16 -5.43 -0.06
C ALA A 106 -1.14 -6.61 -1.03
N PHE A 107 -1.86 -7.68 -0.68
CA PHE A 107 -2.06 -8.79 -1.61
C PHE A 107 -3.24 -8.52 -2.54
N ALA A 108 -4.34 -8.02 -2.00
CA ALA A 108 -5.54 -7.60 -2.72
C ALA A 108 -5.88 -6.12 -2.42
N LEU A 109 -6.71 -5.47 -3.25
CA LEU A 109 -7.05 -4.04 -3.05
C LEU A 109 -7.81 -3.83 -1.74
N GLU A 110 -8.59 -4.83 -1.34
CA GLU A 110 -9.39 -4.85 -0.12
C GLU A 110 -8.50 -4.77 1.13
N ASP A 111 -7.26 -5.25 1.06
CA ASP A 111 -6.31 -5.15 2.18
C ASP A 111 -5.97 -3.69 2.51
N ASN A 112 -5.96 -2.80 1.51
CA ASN A 112 -5.70 -1.37 1.72
C ASN A 112 -6.76 -0.72 2.60
N ALA A 113 -8.02 -1.15 2.49
CA ALA A 113 -9.12 -0.65 3.33
C ALA A 113 -8.93 -0.99 4.81
N LEU A 114 -8.12 -2.02 5.13
CA LEU A 114 -7.84 -2.47 6.49
C LEU A 114 -6.68 -1.72 7.16
N TRP A 115 -6.22 -0.60 6.61
CA TRP A 115 -5.12 0.20 7.17
C TRP A 115 -5.30 0.54 8.66
N LEU A 116 -6.54 0.77 9.13
CA LEU A 116 -6.82 1.08 10.53
C LEU A 116 -6.49 -0.09 11.47
N ARG A 117 -6.69 -1.34 11.01
CA ARG A 117 -6.27 -2.54 11.76
C ARG A 117 -4.75 -2.58 11.89
N HIS A 118 -4.03 -2.23 10.83
CA HIS A 118 -2.58 -2.15 10.86
C HIS A 118 -2.08 -1.01 11.76
N LEU A 119 -2.77 0.13 11.81
CA LEU A 119 -2.46 1.22 12.74
C LEU A 119 -2.61 0.79 14.20
N ILE A 120 -3.73 0.14 14.55
CA ILE A 120 -3.95 -0.36 15.91
C ILE A 120 -2.89 -1.42 16.26
N GLY A 121 -2.60 -2.34 15.32
CA GLY A 121 -1.54 -3.33 15.47
C GLY A 121 -0.17 -2.70 15.72
N LEU A 122 0.18 -1.64 14.98
CA LEU A 122 1.40 -0.86 15.19
C LEU A 122 1.48 -0.32 16.63
N LEU A 123 0.43 0.32 17.13
CA LEU A 123 0.42 0.89 18.48
C LEU A 123 0.68 -0.18 19.55
N PHE A 124 -0.01 -1.32 19.48
CA PHE A 124 0.20 -2.42 20.41
C PHE A 124 1.61 -3.01 20.33
N GLN A 125 2.15 -3.16 19.12
CA GLN A 125 3.46 -3.77 18.89
C GLN A 125 4.59 -2.85 19.30
N VAL A 126 4.47 -1.54 19.07
CA VAL A 126 5.40 -0.53 19.61
C VAL A 126 5.37 -0.54 21.13
N PHE A 127 4.18 -0.58 21.74
CA PHE A 127 4.06 -0.65 23.20
C PHE A 127 4.71 -1.91 23.77
N ALA A 128 4.47 -3.08 23.17
CA ALA A 128 5.10 -4.33 23.59
C ALA A 128 6.63 -4.29 23.44
N ALA A 129 7.14 -3.84 22.29
CA ALA A 129 8.59 -3.72 22.07
C ALA A 129 9.24 -2.71 23.03
N PHE A 130 8.57 -1.60 23.30
CA PHE A 130 9.03 -0.60 24.26
C PHE A 130 9.03 -1.13 25.70
N TYR A 131 8.00 -1.90 26.08
CA TYR A 131 7.93 -2.55 27.39
C TYR A 131 9.08 -3.54 27.60
N VAL A 132 9.33 -4.41 26.63
CA VAL A 132 10.47 -5.36 26.63
C VAL A 132 11.80 -4.61 26.71
N PHE A 133 11.94 -3.50 25.98
CA PHE A 133 13.15 -2.68 26.02
C PHE A 133 13.39 -2.07 27.41
N LEU A 134 12.36 -1.49 28.04
CA LEU A 134 12.46 -0.87 29.37
C LEU A 134 12.91 -1.84 30.46
N GLN A 135 12.51 -3.12 30.38
CA GLN A 135 12.89 -4.14 31.36
C GLN A 135 14.40 -4.44 31.39
N THR A 136 15.12 -4.12 30.31
CA THR A 136 16.56 -4.37 30.21
C THR A 136 17.42 -3.19 30.64
N LEU A 137 16.82 -2.05 30.99
CA LEU A 137 17.57 -0.87 31.42
C LEU A 137 17.93 -0.95 32.92
N PRO A 138 19.14 -0.49 33.32
CA PRO A 138 20.16 0.19 32.53
C PRO A 138 21.27 -0.72 31.96
N ASP A 139 21.32 -2.00 32.34
CA ASP A 139 22.48 -2.90 32.12
C ASP A 139 22.54 -3.56 30.72
N ASN A 140 21.77 -3.06 29.74
CA ASN A 140 21.70 -3.63 28.39
C ASN A 140 22.95 -3.32 27.54
N LYS A 141 23.72 -4.37 27.19
CA LYS A 141 24.94 -4.25 26.36
C LYS A 141 24.63 -3.90 24.90
N LEU A 142 23.41 -4.16 24.42
CA LEU A 142 22.93 -3.93 23.06
C LEU A 142 22.03 -2.69 22.93
N LEU A 143 22.15 -1.73 23.84
CA LEU A 143 21.30 -0.53 23.89
C LEU A 143 21.28 0.24 22.57
N VAL A 144 22.45 0.56 22.00
CA VAL A 144 22.53 1.34 20.75
C VAL A 144 21.89 0.61 19.56
N PRO A 145 22.25 -0.66 19.25
CA PRO A 145 21.55 -1.43 18.21
C PRO A 145 20.04 -1.53 18.44
N THR A 146 19.60 -1.69 19.69
CA THR A 146 18.19 -1.86 20.02
C THR A 146 17.39 -0.57 19.78
N ILE A 147 17.93 0.60 20.14
CA ILE A 147 17.29 1.89 19.84
C ILE A 147 17.20 2.12 18.33
N LEU A 148 18.29 1.87 17.59
CA LEU A 148 18.28 2.01 16.13
C LEU A 148 17.25 1.08 15.49
N MET A 149 17.15 -0.16 15.98
CA MET A 149 16.18 -1.13 15.50
C MET A 149 14.74 -0.73 15.84
N LEU A 150 14.50 -0.16 17.03
CA LEU A 150 13.18 0.33 17.43
C LEU A 150 12.72 1.49 16.55
N LEU A 151 13.60 2.46 16.28
CA LEU A 151 13.31 3.56 15.36
C LEU A 151 13.04 3.03 13.95
N ALA A 152 13.89 2.14 13.44
CA ALA A 152 13.70 1.53 12.12
C ALA A 152 12.39 0.75 12.03
N GLY A 153 12.02 -0.01 13.07
CA GLY A 153 10.76 -0.77 13.13
C GLY A 153 9.53 0.12 13.14
N ILE A 154 9.55 1.20 13.95
CA ILE A 154 8.47 2.19 13.97
C ILE A 154 8.31 2.83 12.59
N VAL A 155 9.42 3.26 11.97
CA VAL A 155 9.40 3.89 10.64
C VAL A 155 8.85 2.91 9.60
N LYS A 156 9.40 1.69 9.51
CA LYS A 156 9.00 0.69 8.50
C LYS A 156 7.52 0.29 8.59
N TYR A 157 7.00 0.22 9.81
CA TYR A 157 5.60 -0.11 10.04
C TYR A 157 4.69 1.12 9.83
N ALA A 158 5.12 2.32 10.23
CA ALA A 158 4.42 3.55 9.85
C ALA A 158 4.35 3.74 8.33
N GLU A 159 5.44 3.46 7.59
CA GLU A 159 5.47 3.47 6.12
C GLU A 159 4.42 2.53 5.54
N ARG A 160 4.32 1.29 6.06
CA ARG A 160 3.30 0.33 5.63
C ARG A 160 1.89 0.85 5.87
N THR A 161 1.61 1.35 7.08
CA THR A 161 0.29 1.88 7.42
C THR A 161 -0.08 3.08 6.55
N ARG A 162 0.87 3.97 6.28
CA ARG A 162 0.68 5.13 5.38
C ARG A 162 0.45 4.68 3.94
N ALA A 163 1.17 3.67 3.45
CA ALA A 163 0.98 3.12 2.11
C ALA A 163 -0.45 2.55 1.96
N LEU A 164 -0.90 1.74 2.91
CA LEU A 164 -2.25 1.18 2.93
C LEU A 164 -3.33 2.29 3.00
N TYR A 165 -3.11 3.32 3.83
CA TYR A 165 -4.01 4.47 3.93
C TYR A 165 -4.14 5.21 2.60
N LEU A 166 -3.02 5.55 1.95
CA LEU A 166 -3.02 6.28 0.68
C LEU A 166 -3.61 5.44 -0.47
N ALA A 167 -3.38 4.12 -0.45
CA ALA A 167 -3.87 3.18 -1.46
C ALA A 167 -5.31 2.69 -1.21
N SER A 168 -5.93 3.05 -0.08
CA SER A 168 -7.35 2.76 0.19
C SER A 168 -8.23 3.50 -0.80
N LEU A 169 -9.18 2.82 -1.45
CA LEU A 169 -9.97 3.40 -2.55
C LEU A 169 -10.67 4.72 -2.16
N ASP A 170 -11.22 4.81 -0.95
CA ASP A 170 -11.88 6.04 -0.48
C ASP A 170 -10.89 7.22 -0.37
N LYS A 171 -9.70 6.97 0.19
CA LYS A 171 -8.67 8.01 0.37
C LYS A 171 -7.93 8.33 -0.92
N TYR A 172 -7.70 7.32 -1.73
CA TYR A 172 -7.19 7.47 -3.09
C TYR A 172 -8.13 8.36 -3.91
N LYS A 173 -9.45 8.13 -3.83
CA LYS A 173 -10.48 8.98 -4.45
C LYS A 173 -10.46 10.41 -3.92
N GLU A 174 -10.52 10.58 -2.60
CA GLU A 174 -10.48 11.90 -1.96
C GLU A 174 -9.26 12.71 -2.42
N SER A 175 -8.10 12.07 -2.60
CA SER A 175 -6.87 12.75 -3.07
C SER A 175 -6.94 13.27 -4.50
N MET A 176 -7.87 12.75 -5.32
CA MET A 176 -8.05 13.15 -6.72
C MET A 176 -9.15 14.19 -6.91
N LEU A 177 -10.08 14.31 -5.95
CA LEU A 177 -11.15 15.28 -6.02
C LEU A 177 -10.58 16.69 -5.86
N LYS A 178 -10.70 17.49 -6.91
CA LYS A 178 -10.43 18.93 -6.84
C LYS A 178 -11.59 19.61 -6.12
N GLU A 179 -11.34 20.81 -5.60
CA GLU A 179 -12.42 21.68 -5.13
C GLU A 179 -13.47 21.82 -6.24
N PRO A 180 -14.78 21.76 -5.90
CA PRO A 180 -15.84 21.92 -6.87
C PRO A 180 -15.71 23.28 -7.56
N ASP A 181 -15.20 23.30 -8.79
CA ASP A 181 -15.19 24.49 -9.64
C ASP A 181 -16.29 24.34 -10.70
N PRO A 182 -17.48 24.92 -10.47
CA PRO A 182 -18.54 24.92 -11.48
C PRO A 182 -18.15 25.70 -12.74
N GLY A 183 -17.04 26.44 -12.70
CA GLY A 183 -16.63 27.36 -13.75
C GLY A 183 -17.52 28.61 -13.80
N PRO A 184 -17.02 29.71 -14.38
CA PRO A 184 -17.76 30.97 -14.45
C PRO A 184 -19.06 30.85 -15.27
N ASN A 185 -19.11 29.92 -16.22
CA ASN A 185 -20.27 29.73 -17.09
C ASN A 185 -21.47 29.12 -16.34
N TYR A 186 -21.25 28.16 -15.43
CA TYR A 186 -22.35 27.57 -14.67
C TYR A 186 -22.88 28.56 -13.63
N ALA A 187 -21.98 29.25 -12.90
CA ALA A 187 -22.38 30.28 -11.94
C ALA A 187 -23.25 31.35 -12.61
N LYS A 188 -22.78 31.89 -13.74
CA LYS A 188 -23.53 32.86 -14.54
C LYS A 188 -24.87 32.31 -15.04
N LEU A 189 -24.90 31.05 -15.52
CA LEU A 189 -26.13 30.40 -15.97
C LEU A 189 -27.14 30.25 -14.82
N MET A 190 -26.67 29.85 -13.64
CA MET A 190 -27.52 29.70 -12.46
C MET A 190 -28.06 31.03 -11.96
N ASP A 191 -27.25 32.10 -12.02
CA ASP A 191 -27.67 33.46 -11.69
C ASP A 191 -28.75 33.96 -12.67
N GLU A 192 -28.55 33.76 -13.98
CA GLU A 192 -29.54 34.11 -15.01
C GLU A 192 -30.83 33.29 -14.86
N TYR A 193 -30.71 32.01 -14.54
CA TYR A 193 -31.85 31.12 -14.30
C TYR A 193 -32.65 31.58 -13.07
N ALA A 194 -31.96 31.88 -11.97
CA ALA A 194 -32.59 32.38 -10.74
C ALA A 194 -33.33 33.70 -10.97
N SER A 195 -32.70 34.66 -11.66
CA SER A 195 -33.32 35.95 -12.00
C SER A 195 -34.57 35.79 -12.86
N LYS A 196 -34.54 34.94 -13.90
CA LYS A 196 -35.70 34.69 -14.76
C LYS A 196 -36.85 33.99 -14.01
N LYS A 197 -36.52 33.10 -13.07
CA LYS A 197 -37.51 32.42 -12.22
C LYS A 197 -38.18 33.41 -11.26
N GLU A 198 -37.43 34.32 -10.64
CA GLU A 198 -37.96 35.36 -9.76
C GLU A 198 -38.90 36.32 -10.52
N ALA A 199 -38.54 36.67 -11.76
CA ALA A 199 -39.39 37.43 -12.67
C ALA A 199 -40.61 36.66 -13.21
N LYS A 200 -40.85 35.42 -12.76
CA LYS A 200 -41.93 34.52 -13.21
C LYS A 200 -41.95 34.28 -14.73
N LEU A 201 -40.78 34.31 -15.36
CA LEU A 201 -40.64 34.01 -16.78
C LEU A 201 -40.57 32.49 -17.01
N PRO A 202 -41.09 31.99 -18.16
CA PRO A 202 -40.91 30.60 -18.53
C PRO A 202 -39.41 30.29 -18.68
N THR A 203 -38.92 29.36 -17.87
CA THR A 203 -37.51 28.96 -17.83
C THR A 203 -37.40 27.48 -18.14
N ARG A 204 -36.49 27.13 -19.06
CA ARG A 204 -36.15 25.76 -19.43
C ARG A 204 -34.64 25.68 -19.60
N ILE A 205 -34.03 24.69 -18.95
CA ILE A 205 -32.61 24.38 -19.15
C ILE A 205 -32.55 23.35 -20.27
N ASP A 206 -32.05 23.77 -21.42
CA ASP A 206 -31.76 22.87 -22.52
C ASP A 206 -30.27 22.53 -22.52
N MET A 207 -29.97 21.24 -22.41
CA MET A 207 -28.61 20.74 -22.58
C MET A 207 -28.27 20.78 -24.06
N ILE A 208 -27.48 21.78 -24.46
CA ILE A 208 -26.92 21.84 -25.80
C ILE A 208 -25.73 20.89 -25.82
N ALA A 209 -25.64 20.04 -26.85
CA ALA A 209 -24.45 19.23 -27.05
C ALA A 209 -23.24 20.16 -27.13
N GLU A 210 -22.17 19.86 -26.37
CA GLU A 210 -20.95 20.65 -26.45
C GLU A 210 -20.53 20.74 -27.92
N PRO A 211 -20.25 21.95 -28.44
CA PRO A 211 -19.71 22.06 -29.78
C PRO A 211 -18.44 21.21 -29.80
N LYS A 212 -18.32 20.30 -30.77
CA LYS A 212 -17.01 19.74 -31.11
C LYS A 212 -16.13 20.96 -31.32
N LYS A 213 -15.20 21.24 -30.40
CA LYS A 213 -14.19 22.26 -30.66
C LYS A 213 -13.47 21.80 -31.91
N ASP A 214 -13.79 22.41 -33.04
CA ASP A 214 -12.97 22.38 -34.22
C ASP A 214 -11.58 22.87 -33.78
N SER A 215 -10.64 21.93 -33.68
CA SER A 215 -9.20 22.05 -33.99
C SER A 215 -8.52 23.42 -33.85
N ALA A 216 -8.86 24.21 -32.83
CA ALA A 216 -8.29 25.53 -32.62
C ALA A 216 -7.85 25.68 -31.17
N LYS A 217 -6.60 25.26 -30.96
CA LYS A 217 -5.67 25.66 -29.89
C LYS A 217 -6.13 25.31 -28.48
N THR A 218 -5.82 24.08 -28.05
CA THR A 218 -5.55 23.81 -26.63
C THR A 218 -4.42 22.78 -26.51
N THR A 219 -3.19 23.29 -26.61
CA THR A 219 -1.91 22.81 -26.05
C THR A 219 -1.86 21.36 -25.51
N ALA A 220 -1.07 20.52 -26.20
CA ALA A 220 -0.12 19.48 -25.71
C ALA A 220 -0.15 18.15 -26.51
N PHE A 221 -1.19 17.88 -27.30
CA PHE A 221 -1.46 16.55 -27.88
C PHE A 221 -1.44 16.48 -29.43
N ASP A 222 -1.16 17.59 -30.12
CA ASP A 222 -1.37 17.71 -31.59
C ASP A 222 -0.20 17.22 -32.48
N ASP A 223 0.89 16.69 -31.93
CA ASP A 223 1.96 16.11 -32.77
C ASP A 223 2.62 14.92 -32.07
N PHE A 224 1.93 13.79 -32.08
CA PHE A 224 2.48 12.58 -31.52
C PHE A 224 3.48 11.96 -32.48
N PRO A 225 4.74 11.74 -32.06
CA PRO A 225 5.70 11.04 -32.89
C PRO A 225 5.17 9.63 -33.19
N ARG A 226 5.23 9.22 -34.46
CA ARG A 226 4.76 7.90 -34.92
C ARG A 226 5.50 6.75 -34.23
N TYR A 227 6.72 7.00 -33.77
CA TYR A 227 7.55 6.07 -33.01
C TYR A 227 7.91 6.68 -31.67
N LEU A 228 7.76 5.91 -30.60
CA LEU A 228 8.11 6.34 -29.25
C LEU A 228 9.51 5.83 -28.92
N ASN A 229 10.34 6.71 -28.35
CA ASN A 229 11.50 6.24 -27.60
C ASN A 229 11.05 5.84 -26.18
N VAL A 230 11.92 5.16 -25.43
CA VAL A 230 11.62 4.69 -24.07
C VAL A 230 11.17 5.82 -23.14
N ILE A 231 11.78 7.01 -23.26
CA ILE A 231 11.47 8.16 -22.41
C ILE A 231 10.05 8.67 -22.72
N ASP A 232 9.69 8.72 -24.00
CA ASP A 232 8.37 9.15 -24.44
C ASP A 232 7.30 8.15 -24.00
N SER A 233 7.57 6.84 -24.12
CA SER A 233 6.68 5.80 -23.59
C SER A 233 6.41 5.98 -22.09
N VAL A 234 7.44 6.26 -21.29
CA VAL A 234 7.30 6.50 -19.84
C VAL A 234 6.52 7.78 -19.56
N LYS A 235 6.80 8.88 -20.28
CA LYS A 235 6.09 10.16 -20.12
C LYS A 235 4.60 10.01 -20.41
N TYR A 236 4.25 9.39 -21.55
CA TYR A 236 2.87 9.20 -21.92
C TYR A 236 2.17 8.18 -21.01
N ALA A 237 2.85 7.11 -20.61
CA ALA A 237 2.32 6.16 -19.64
C ALA A 237 2.02 6.83 -18.29
N TYR A 238 2.87 7.74 -17.81
CA TYR A 238 2.61 8.51 -16.60
C TYR A 238 1.43 9.47 -16.76
N GLN A 239 1.31 10.14 -17.91
CA GLN A 239 0.14 10.99 -18.20
C GLN A 239 -1.16 10.18 -18.23
N PHE A 240 -1.16 9.00 -18.85
CA PHE A 240 -2.32 8.12 -18.87
C PHE A 240 -2.60 7.53 -17.49
N TYR A 241 -1.58 7.15 -16.73
CA TYR A 241 -1.72 6.75 -15.33
C TYR A 241 -2.47 7.81 -14.53
N GLU A 242 -2.10 9.10 -14.66
CA GLU A 242 -2.76 10.20 -13.96
C GLU A 242 -4.25 10.37 -14.33
N ILE A 243 -4.63 9.98 -15.55
CA ILE A 243 -6.03 10.01 -16.02
C ILE A 243 -6.76 8.74 -15.54
N PHE A 244 -6.26 7.57 -15.93
CA PHE A 244 -6.92 6.28 -15.73
C PHE A 244 -6.93 5.81 -14.29
N LYS A 245 -6.05 6.31 -13.42
CA LYS A 245 -6.16 6.02 -11.98
C LYS A 245 -7.50 6.42 -11.37
N GLY A 246 -8.18 7.41 -11.94
CA GLY A 246 -9.54 7.79 -11.56
C GLY A 246 -10.58 6.70 -11.83
N LEU A 247 -10.37 5.84 -12.83
CA LEU A 247 -11.28 4.74 -13.17
C LEU A 247 -11.41 3.74 -12.02
N ILE A 248 -10.31 3.47 -11.31
CA ILE A 248 -10.27 2.50 -10.21
C ILE A 248 -11.16 2.95 -9.04
N VAL A 249 -11.42 4.25 -8.93
CA VAL A 249 -12.23 4.86 -7.87
C VAL A 249 -13.56 5.43 -8.40
N ASP A 250 -14.01 4.90 -9.53
CA ASP A 250 -15.27 5.25 -10.19
C ASP A 250 -15.41 6.74 -10.55
N LEU A 251 -14.30 7.40 -10.92
CA LEU A 251 -14.33 8.73 -11.51
C LEU A 251 -14.59 8.63 -13.03
N ILE A 252 -15.34 9.59 -13.56
CA ILE A 252 -15.71 9.66 -14.97
C ILE A 252 -14.74 10.60 -15.69
N PHE A 253 -14.22 10.15 -16.84
CA PHE A 253 -13.37 10.97 -17.70
C PHE A 253 -14.15 12.09 -18.38
N SER A 254 -13.47 13.21 -18.61
CA SER A 254 -13.96 14.22 -19.54
C SER A 254 -13.98 13.67 -20.98
N PHE A 255 -14.87 14.22 -21.81
CA PHE A 255 -14.88 13.92 -23.25
C PHE A 255 -13.54 14.21 -23.92
N ARG A 256 -12.79 15.20 -23.41
CA ARG A 256 -11.47 15.57 -23.90
C ARG A 256 -10.44 14.47 -23.64
N GLU A 257 -10.29 14.03 -22.39
CA GLU A 257 -9.35 12.95 -22.03
C GLU A 257 -9.62 11.68 -22.82
N ARG A 258 -10.90 11.33 -23.01
CA ARG A 258 -11.31 10.20 -23.84
C ARG A 258 -10.89 10.37 -25.31
N ASN A 259 -11.11 11.55 -25.89
CA ASN A 259 -10.75 11.81 -27.29
C ASN A 259 -9.23 11.83 -27.49
N ASP A 260 -8.49 12.42 -26.55
CA ASP A 260 -7.02 12.50 -26.56
C ASP A 260 -6.39 11.10 -26.40
N SER A 261 -6.94 10.26 -25.52
CA SER A 261 -6.51 8.86 -25.41
C SER A 261 -6.80 8.06 -26.69
N ARG A 262 -7.98 8.24 -27.30
CA ARG A 262 -8.31 7.54 -28.55
C ARG A 262 -7.41 7.98 -29.70
N SER A 263 -7.19 9.27 -29.89
CA SER A 263 -6.30 9.78 -30.93
C SER A 263 -4.86 9.32 -30.72
N PHE A 264 -4.42 9.23 -29.45
CA PHE A 264 -3.16 8.62 -29.07
C PHE A 264 -3.09 7.19 -29.59
N PHE A 265 -3.90 6.27 -29.06
CA PHE A 265 -3.74 4.85 -29.36
C PHE A 265 -4.05 4.49 -30.82
N GLN A 266 -4.90 5.25 -31.51
CA GLN A 266 -5.23 5.01 -32.92
C GLN A 266 -4.09 5.31 -33.89
N SER A 267 -3.11 6.11 -33.49
CA SER A 267 -1.97 6.47 -34.35
C SER A 267 -0.67 5.76 -33.98
N ARG A 268 -0.74 4.73 -33.12
CA ARG A 268 0.40 3.96 -32.59
C ARG A 268 0.49 2.60 -33.26
N THR A 269 1.69 2.04 -33.26
CA THR A 269 1.89 0.61 -33.50
C THR A 269 1.36 -0.21 -32.33
N ALA A 270 1.08 -1.50 -32.56
CA ALA A 270 0.65 -2.39 -31.49
C ALA A 270 1.71 -2.50 -30.38
N ASP A 271 2.99 -2.53 -30.74
CA ASP A 271 4.11 -2.64 -29.80
C ASP A 271 4.24 -1.37 -28.93
N ASP A 272 4.15 -0.18 -29.54
CA ASP A 272 4.21 1.08 -28.80
C ASP A 272 3.01 1.24 -27.85
N ALA A 273 1.81 0.88 -28.33
CA ALA A 273 0.61 0.89 -27.51
C ALA A 273 0.73 -0.08 -26.32
N TYR A 274 1.21 -1.30 -26.56
CA TYR A 274 1.44 -2.29 -25.53
C TYR A 274 2.45 -1.79 -24.48
N ASN A 275 3.58 -1.21 -24.91
CA ASN A 275 4.61 -0.70 -24.02
C ASN A 275 4.09 0.43 -23.12
N VAL A 276 3.30 1.36 -23.67
CA VAL A 276 2.70 2.45 -22.89
C VAL A 276 1.75 1.90 -21.83
N VAL A 277 0.85 0.98 -22.22
CA VAL A 277 -0.10 0.36 -21.27
C VAL A 277 0.63 -0.47 -20.23
N LEU A 278 1.68 -1.19 -20.59
CA LEU A 278 2.49 -1.99 -19.66
C LEU A 278 3.14 -1.12 -18.59
N ILE A 279 3.70 0.03 -18.98
CA ILE A 279 4.33 0.97 -18.03
C ILE A 279 3.25 1.63 -17.16
N GLU A 280 2.12 2.02 -17.75
CA GLU A 280 0.97 2.59 -17.04
C GLU A 280 0.47 1.65 -15.95
N LEU A 281 0.23 0.38 -16.29
CA LEU A 281 -0.18 -0.66 -15.35
C LEU A 281 0.87 -0.91 -14.26
N ASN A 282 2.16 -0.74 -14.57
CA ASN A 282 3.20 -0.85 -13.56
C ASN A 282 3.14 0.31 -12.55
N PHE A 283 2.87 1.55 -12.98
CA PHE A 283 2.63 2.67 -12.08
C PHE A 283 1.39 2.44 -11.20
N MET A 284 0.28 1.98 -11.80
CA MET A 284 -0.93 1.60 -11.06
C MET A 284 -0.62 0.54 -9.99
N TYR A 285 0.14 -0.48 -10.36
CA TYR A 285 0.52 -1.53 -9.41
C TYR A 285 1.37 -0.97 -8.27
N GLU A 286 2.37 -0.15 -8.57
CA GLU A 286 3.26 0.42 -7.55
C GLU A 286 2.50 1.32 -6.58
N ALA A 287 1.56 2.13 -7.07
CA ALA A 287 0.72 2.97 -6.24
C ALA A 287 -0.21 2.19 -5.30
N LEU A 288 -0.73 1.04 -5.74
CA LEU A 288 -1.78 0.31 -5.03
C LEU A 288 -1.29 -0.87 -4.18
N TYR A 289 -0.12 -1.44 -4.48
CA TYR A 289 0.36 -2.68 -3.87
C TYR A 289 1.76 -2.60 -3.27
N THR A 290 2.42 -1.44 -3.29
CA THR A 290 3.79 -1.28 -2.77
C THR A 290 3.93 -0.01 -1.93
N LYS A 291 5.12 0.23 -1.37
CA LYS A 291 5.44 1.45 -0.60
C LYS A 291 6.11 2.55 -1.42
N VAL A 292 6.21 2.42 -2.75
CA VAL A 292 7.00 3.33 -3.59
C VAL A 292 6.59 4.81 -3.47
N VAL A 293 5.33 5.09 -3.10
CA VAL A 293 4.77 6.45 -3.01
C VAL A 293 4.93 7.08 -1.62
N VAL A 294 5.46 6.33 -0.63
CA VAL A 294 5.56 6.75 0.78
C VAL A 294 6.95 7.23 1.12
#